data_AF-A0A6N2R7V6-F1
#
_entry.id   AF-A0A6N2R7V6-F1
#
_cell.length_a   1.000
_cell.length_b   1.000
_cell.length_c   1.000
_cell.angle_alpha   90.00
_cell.angle_beta   90.00
_cell.angle_gamma   90.00
#
_symmetry.space_group_name_H-M   'P 1'
#
loop_
_entity.id
_entity.type
_entity.pdbx_description
1 polymer ?
#
loop_
_entity_poly.entity_id
_entity_poly.type
_entity_poly.pdbx_seq_one_letter_code
_entity_poly.pdbx_strand_id
1 'polypeptide(L)'
;MRKKFFFLGILLGVCLASPAQFYSARTNLIGLATGNINLEGSMTLNRQWSLHLPVQYNPFVFKDNRQFRNLTVMPGVRYWFVESYSNFLSG
;
A
#
# COMPACT_ATOMS: atom_id res chain seq x y z
N MET A 1 -25.46 25.28 12.11
CA MET A 1 -25.21 23.92 12.64
C MET A 1 -25.75 22.79 11.75
N ARG A 2 -26.91 22.94 11.09
CA ARG A 2 -27.55 21.91 10.23
C ARG A 2 -26.71 21.37 9.05
N LYS A 3 -25.87 22.21 8.42
CA LYS A 3 -25.03 21.80 7.28
C LYS A 3 -23.91 20.82 7.68
N LYS A 4 -23.36 20.94 8.90
CA LYS A 4 -22.29 20.05 9.39
C LYS A 4 -22.80 18.61 9.56
N PHE A 5 -24.02 18.43 10.06
CA PHE A 5 -24.66 17.12 10.18
C PHE A 5 -24.98 16.49 8.83
N PHE A 6 -25.29 17.29 7.82
CA PHE A 6 -25.51 16.80 6.45
C PHE A 6 -24.21 16.24 5.82
N PHE A 7 -23.10 16.97 5.94
CA PHE A 7 -21.79 16.47 5.52
C PHE A 7 -21.34 15.24 6.30
N LEU A 8 -21.61 15.21 7.62
CA LEU A 8 -21.31 14.05 8.45
C LEU A 8 -22.13 12.82 8.02
N GLY A 9 -23.40 13.00 7.68
CA GLY A 9 -24.26 11.93 7.18
C GLY A 9 -23.79 11.37 5.83
N ILE A 10 -23.34 12.23 4.91
CA ILE A 10 -22.74 11.80 3.64
C ILE A 10 -21.44 11.03 3.89
N LEU A 11 -20.56 11.55 4.74
CA LEU A 11 -19.29 10.90 5.06
C LEU A 11 -19.50 9.51 5.67
N LEU A 12 -20.43 9.39 6.63
CA LEU A 12 -20.79 8.11 7.26
C LEU A 12 -21.40 7.14 6.25
N GLY A 13 -22.27 7.60 5.35
CA GLY A 13 -22.83 6.77 4.28
C GLY A 13 -21.77 6.23 3.30
N VAL A 14 -20.78 7.05 2.95
CA VAL A 14 -19.66 6.64 2.09
C VAL A 14 -18.76 5.62 2.80
N CYS A 15 -18.48 5.80 4.10
CA CYS A 15 -17.69 4.84 4.88
C CYS A 15 -18.35 3.45 4.95
N LEU A 16 -19.67 3.38 5.06
CA LEU A 16 -20.41 2.11 5.15
C LEU A 16 -20.56 1.40 3.79
N ALA A 17 -20.55 2.15 2.68
CA ALA A 17 -20.71 1.60 1.33
C ALA A 17 -19.38 1.24 0.66
N SER A 18 -18.23 1.50 1.30
CA SER A 18 -16.92 1.27 0.71
C SER A 18 -16.62 -0.24 0.65
N PRO A 19 -16.44 -0.85 -0.54
CA PRO A 19 -15.88 -2.19 -0.65
C PRO A 19 -14.56 -2.30 0.12
N ALA A 20 -14.36 -3.44 0.79
CA ALA A 20 -13.15 -3.78 1.54
C ALA A 20 -11.91 -3.54 0.67
N GLN A 21 -10.85 -2.99 1.26
CA GLN A 21 -9.65 -2.48 0.57
C GLN A 21 -9.03 -3.55 -0.37
N PHE A 22 -9.38 -3.52 -1.66
CA PHE A 22 -8.89 -4.53 -2.60
C PHE A 22 -7.43 -4.31 -3.01
N TYR A 23 -6.95 -3.07 -2.86
CA TYR A 23 -5.63 -2.64 -3.26
C TYR A 23 -4.98 -1.85 -2.10
N SER A 24 -3.70 -2.10 -1.87
CA SER A 24 -2.88 -1.37 -0.92
C SER A 24 -1.58 -0.98 -1.60
N ALA A 25 -1.16 0.26 -1.44
CA ALA A 25 0.14 0.72 -1.88
C ALA A 25 0.93 1.16 -0.64
N ARG A 26 2.17 0.70 -0.53
CA ARG A 26 3.08 1.02 0.56
C ARG A 26 4.37 1.58 -0.02
N THR A 27 4.94 2.53 0.70
CA THR A 27 6.29 3.05 0.43
C THR A 27 7.06 3.14 1.74
N ASN A 28 8.38 3.12 1.67
CA ASN A 28 9.25 3.23 2.84
C ASN A 28 9.85 4.65 2.88
N LEU A 29 9.45 5.44 3.88
CA LEU A 29 9.92 6.82 4.06
C LEU A 29 11.42 6.90 4.37
N ILE A 30 11.95 5.96 5.14
CA ILE A 30 13.38 5.89 5.47
C ILE A 30 14.19 5.51 4.23
N GLY A 31 13.67 4.57 3.44
CA GLY A 31 14.20 4.24 2.12
C GLY A 31 14.25 5.48 1.22
N LEU A 32 13.15 6.23 1.11
CA LEU A 32 13.09 7.47 0.34
C LEU A 32 14.08 8.53 0.84
N ALA A 33 14.21 8.69 2.16
CA ALA A 33 15.14 9.66 2.76
C ALA A 33 16.61 9.32 2.49
N THR A 34 16.92 8.02 2.39
CA THR A 34 18.24 7.53 1.98
C THR A 34 18.39 7.41 0.45
N GLY A 35 17.37 7.88 -0.30
CA GLY A 35 17.17 7.87 -1.76
C GLY A 35 17.12 6.50 -2.43
N ASN A 36 16.69 5.50 -1.69
CA ASN A 36 16.17 4.26 -2.23
C ASN A 36 14.64 4.36 -2.39
N ILE A 37 14.16 4.46 -3.63
CA ILE A 37 12.73 4.55 -3.93
C ILE A 37 12.13 3.15 -3.77
N ASN A 38 11.30 2.96 -2.75
CA ASN A 38 10.61 1.69 -2.49
C ASN A 38 9.11 1.88 -2.72
N LEU A 39 8.52 1.09 -3.62
CA LEU A 39 7.10 1.06 -3.89
C LEU A 39 6.61 -0.39 -3.86
N GLU A 40 5.70 -0.69 -2.94
CA GLU A 40 5.07 -2.00 -2.84
C GLU A 40 3.59 -1.86 -3.17
N GLY A 41 3.18 -2.44 -4.29
CA GLY A 41 1.77 -2.59 -4.64
C GLY A 41 1.28 -3.95 -4.16
N SER A 42 0.19 -3.99 -3.41
CA SER A 42 -0.47 -5.22 -2.96
C SER A 42 -1.94 -5.21 -3.37
N MET A 43 -2.45 -6.37 -3.76
CA MET A 43 -3.84 -6.55 -4.18
C MET A 43 -4.40 -7.83 -3.56
N THR A 44 -5.55 -7.76 -2.91
CA THR A 44 -6.25 -8.97 -2.46
C THR A 44 -7.06 -9.54 -3.62
N LEU A 45 -6.83 -10.81 -3.94
CA LEU A 45 -7.57 -11.53 -4.96
C LEU A 45 -8.87 -12.12 -4.38
N ASN A 46 -8.78 -12.63 -3.16
CA ASN A 46 -9.91 -13.21 -2.42
C ASN A 46 -9.68 -13.02 -0.91
N ARG A 47 -10.60 -13.46 -0.04
CA ARG A 47 -10.44 -13.41 1.43
C ARG A 47 -9.13 -14.03 1.90
N GLN A 48 -8.59 -15.04 1.20
CA GLN A 48 -7.42 -15.78 1.64
C GLN A 48 -6.16 -15.56 0.80
N TRP A 49 -6.25 -14.84 -0.32
CA TRP A 49 -5.14 -14.70 -1.26
C TRP A 49 -4.87 -13.22 -1.54
N SER A 50 -3.62 -12.81 -1.41
CA SER A 50 -3.17 -11.47 -1.80
C SER A 50 -1.89 -11.55 -2.62
N LEU A 51 -1.86 -10.83 -3.74
CA LEU A 51 -0.66 -10.55 -4.51
C LEU A 51 0.08 -9.37 -3.89
N HIS A 52 1.39 -9.42 -3.88
CA HIS A 52 2.24 -8.29 -3.52
C HIS A 52 3.40 -8.19 -4.50
N LEU A 53 3.70 -6.96 -4.90
CA LEU A 53 4.74 -6.61 -5.85
C LEU A 53 5.54 -5.44 -5.27
N PRO A 54 6.52 -5.71 -4.40
CA PRO A 54 7.57 -4.78 -4.06
C PRO A 54 8.49 -4.51 -5.26
N VAL A 55 8.68 -3.23 -5.53
CA VAL A 55 9.61 -2.66 -6.49
C VAL A 55 10.53 -1.72 -5.73
N GLN A 56 11.83 -1.93 -5.82
CA GLN A 56 12.85 -1.03 -5.26
C GLN A 56 13.71 -0.50 -6.38
N TYR A 57 13.88 0.81 -6.41
CA TYR A 57 14.69 1.51 -7.40
C TYR A 57 15.65 2.47 -6.71
N ASN A 58 16.93 2.32 -7.01
CA ASN A 58 17.96 3.24 -6.56
C ASN A 58 18.51 4.06 -7.74
N PRO A 59 18.25 5.38 -7.82
CA PRO A 59 18.71 6.22 -8.91
C PRO A 59 20.11 6.84 -8.73
N PHE A 60 20.84 6.55 -7.64
CA PHE A 60 22.06 7.32 -7.34
C PHE A 60 23.19 7.09 -8.36
N VAL A 61 23.63 8.21 -8.93
CA VAL A 61 24.82 8.32 -9.78
C VAL A 61 25.78 9.28 -9.07
N PHE A 62 26.95 8.77 -8.71
CA PHE A 62 28.01 9.56 -8.11
C PHE A 62 28.96 10.12 -9.17
N LYS A 63 29.79 11.10 -8.78
CA LYS A 63 30.91 11.57 -9.59
C LYS A 63 31.88 10.42 -9.88
N ASP A 64 32.60 10.52 -11.00
CA ASP A 64 33.59 9.54 -11.47
C ASP A 64 33.00 8.19 -11.90
N ASN A 65 31.84 8.21 -12.57
CA ASN A 65 31.23 7.03 -13.18
C ASN A 65 30.81 5.91 -12.20
N ARG A 66 30.77 6.20 -10.89
CA ARG A 66 30.26 5.27 -9.87
C ARG A 66 28.73 5.35 -9.85
N GLN A 67 28.08 4.27 -10.28
CA GLN A 67 26.62 4.20 -10.35
C GLN A 67 26.13 3.14 -9.37
N PHE A 68 25.23 3.49 -8.46
CA PHE A 68 24.56 2.55 -7.56
C PHE A 68 23.11 2.40 -7.99
N ARG A 69 22.94 1.84 -9.20
CA ARG A 69 21.63 1.64 -9.82
C ARG A 69 21.19 0.21 -9.61
N ASN A 70 20.13 0.05 -8.83
CA ASN A 70 19.52 -1.25 -8.61
C ASN A 70 18.01 -1.11 -8.87
N LEU A 71 17.49 -1.97 -9.74
CA LEU A 71 16.07 -2.21 -9.89
C LEU A 71 15.79 -3.64 -9.41
N THR A 72 15.12 -3.75 -8.28
CA THR A 72 14.70 -5.04 -7.72
C THR A 72 13.19 -5.14 -7.81
N VAL A 73 12.70 -6.20 -8.43
CA VAL A 73 11.28 -6.53 -8.53
C VAL A 73 11.10 -7.93 -7.97
N MET A 74 10.21 -8.09 -7.00
CA MET A 74 9.95 -9.38 -6.37
C MET A 74 8.45 -9.67 -6.39
N PRO A 75 7.92 -10.30 -7.45
CA PRO A 75 6.52 -10.70 -7.47
C PRO A 75 6.29 -11.83 -6.44
N GLY A 76 5.26 -11.67 -5.61
CA GLY A 76 4.93 -12.63 -4.57
C GLY A 76 3.43 -12.82 -4.40
N VAL A 77 3.06 -14.01 -3.94
CA VAL A 77 1.70 -14.34 -3.51
C VAL A 77 1.72 -14.67 -2.03
N ARG A 78 0.70 -14.24 -1.30
CA ARG A 78 0.55 -14.51 0.13
C ARG A 78 -0.81 -15.14 0.36
N TYR A 79 -0.79 -16.28 1.05
CA TYR A 79 -1.96 -16.97 1.53
C TYR A 79 -2.23 -16.62 3.00
N TRP A 80 -3.49 -16.37 3.33
CA TRP A 80 -3.96 -16.01 4.65
C TRP A 80 -4.92 -17.08 5.16
N PHE A 81 -4.65 -17.61 6.35
CA PHE A 81 -5.49 -18.63 6.96
C PHE A 81 -6.87 -18.12 7.40
N VAL A 82 -6.97 -16.81 7.69
CA VAL A 82 -8.21 -16.16 8.15
C VAL A 82 -8.72 -15.18 7.10
N GLU A 83 -8.13 -13.99 7.00
CA GLU A 83 -8.47 -12.98 5.99
C GLU A 83 -7.24 -12.14 5.61
N SER A 84 -7.16 -11.72 4.33
CA SER A 84 -6.09 -10.87 3.79
C SER A 84 -6.04 -9.47 4.41
N TYR A 85 -7.20 -8.97 4.83
CA TYR A 85 -7.36 -7.73 5.57
C TYR A 85 -8.36 -8.01 6.69
N SER A 86 -7.90 -8.59 7.80
CA SER A 86 -8.78 -8.75 8.95
C SER A 86 -9.14 -7.36 9.49
N ASN A 87 -10.44 -7.08 9.57
CA ASN A 87 -10.95 -5.93 10.30
C ASN A 87 -10.83 -6.21 11.81
N PHE A 88 -9.61 -6.33 12.34
CA PHE A 88 -9.40 -6.45 13.79
C PHE A 88 -9.47 -5.07 14.46
N LEU A 89 -10.57 -4.35 14.24
CA LEU A 89 -10.96 -3.12 14.95
C LEU A 89 -12.48 -2.96 14.86
N SER A 90 -13.20 -3.96 15.38
CA SER A 90 -14.61 -3.86 15.75
C SER A 90 -14.84 -4.76 16.96
N GLY A 91 -14.50 -4.22 18.13
CA GLY A 91 -14.80 -4.73 19.46
C GLY A 91 -14.92 -3.56 20.41
#